data_AF-A0A6I1VYQ6-F1
#
_entry.id   AF-A0A6I1VYQ6-F1
#
_cell.length_a   1.000
_cell.length_b   1.000
_cell.length_c   1.000
_cell.angle_alpha   90.00
_cell.angle_beta   90.00
_cell.angle_gamma   90.00
#
_symmetry.space_group_name_H-M   'P 1'
#
loop_
_entity.id
_entity.type
_entity.pdbx_description
1 polymer ?
#
loop_
_entity_poly.entity_id
_entity_poly.type
_entity_poly.pdbx_seq_one_letter_code
_entity_poly.pdbx_strand_id
1 'polypeptide(L)'
;MREHVRDPFCEYRDSNRNARIAHIIHALKTLTNADYKNITRLAKDVAKIVTEFEAKEFVSVNAGDSDMLKPMSHVTLLKNKKYREVLEQAFDFETDVECSNTVSVAEYEALKYRCAGLESKIALLEQTIRNLDAGVGGLGYRVAETANDGVEGDSSDAAFLLDLLDDLKGELHDAIETILPGEENTYRPQPGLYGPFNMIRNYEELEHLQMIRDRIEDRRRKAKVLR
;
A
#
# COMPACT_ATOMS: atom_id res chain seq x y z
N MET A 1 -44.51 -45.14 -16.14
CA MET A 1 -43.67 -44.13 -15.45
C MET A 1 -42.33 -44.77 -15.19
N ARG A 2 -41.24 -44.31 -15.81
CA ARG A 2 -39.90 -44.84 -15.52
C ARG A 2 -39.42 -44.17 -14.24
N GLU A 3 -39.30 -44.95 -13.17
CA GLU A 3 -38.67 -44.51 -11.93
C GLU A 3 -37.24 -44.04 -12.26
N HIS A 4 -36.95 -42.78 -11.94
CA HIS A 4 -35.59 -42.27 -11.98
C HIS A 4 -34.78 -43.03 -10.93
N VAL A 5 -33.95 -43.98 -11.38
CA VAL A 5 -32.90 -44.58 -10.55
C VAL A 5 -32.03 -43.43 -10.05
N ARG A 6 -32.16 -43.07 -8.77
CA ARG A 6 -31.28 -42.08 -8.12
C ARG A 6 -29.86 -42.65 -8.17
N ASP A 7 -28.98 -41.98 -8.91
CA ASP A 7 -27.54 -42.30 -8.93
C ASP A 7 -27.01 -42.18 -7.49
N PRO A 8 -26.59 -43.27 -6.83
CA PRO A 8 -26.13 -43.24 -5.44
C PRO A 8 -24.81 -42.47 -5.27
N PHE A 9 -24.14 -42.13 -6.37
CA PHE A 9 -22.90 -41.35 -6.36
C PHE A 9 -23.10 -39.89 -6.76
N CYS A 10 -24.34 -39.41 -6.90
CA CYS A 10 -24.61 -38.02 -7.30
C CYS A 10 -24.00 -37.01 -6.31
N GLU A 11 -24.18 -37.24 -5.01
CA GLU A 11 -23.69 -36.35 -3.94
C GLU A 11 -22.16 -36.30 -3.90
N TYR A 12 -21.48 -37.44 -4.03
CA TYR A 12 -20.02 -37.50 -4.09
C TYR A 12 -19.48 -36.78 -5.34
N ARG A 13 -20.12 -36.97 -6.50
CA ARG A 13 -19.72 -36.32 -7.76
C ARG A 13 -19.95 -34.81 -7.71
N ASP A 14 -21.03 -34.36 -7.08
CA ASP A 14 -21.33 -32.93 -6.92
C ASP A 14 -20.41 -32.27 -5.88
N SER A 15 -20.09 -32.95 -4.78
CA SER A 15 -19.11 -32.48 -3.80
C SER A 15 -17.72 -32.29 -4.44
N ASN A 16 -17.24 -33.28 -5.18
CA ASN A 16 -15.94 -33.19 -5.87
C ASN A 16 -15.94 -32.11 -6.98
N ARG A 17 -17.07 -31.96 -7.68
CA ARG A 17 -17.26 -30.88 -8.66
C ARG A 17 -17.23 -29.50 -8.00
N ASN A 18 -17.82 -29.34 -6.82
CA ASN A 18 -17.84 -28.08 -6.09
C ASN A 18 -16.46 -27.73 -5.51
N ALA A 19 -15.74 -28.72 -4.95
CA ALA A 19 -14.36 -28.54 -4.52
C ALA A 19 -13.47 -28.06 -5.68
N ARG A 20 -13.65 -28.68 -6.85
CA ARG A 20 -12.95 -28.27 -8.07
C ARG A 20 -13.33 -26.87 -8.54
N ILE A 21 -14.59 -26.47 -8.44
CA ILE A 21 -15.03 -25.09 -8.72
C ILE A 21 -14.34 -24.10 -7.76
N ALA A 22 -14.21 -24.44 -6.48
CA ALA A 22 -13.50 -23.60 -5.53
C ALA A 22 -12.04 -23.40 -5.93
N HIS A 23 -11.34 -24.46 -6.35
CA HIS A 23 -9.97 -24.36 -6.87
C HIS A 23 -9.88 -23.50 -8.13
N ILE A 24 -10.84 -23.62 -9.05
CA ILE A 24 -10.90 -22.78 -10.26
C ILE A 24 -11.05 -21.31 -9.88
N ILE A 25 -11.93 -20.97 -8.92
CA ILE A 25 -12.11 -19.59 -8.44
C ILE A 25 -10.83 -19.07 -7.79
N HIS A 26 -10.14 -19.88 -6.98
CA HIS A 26 -8.86 -19.48 -6.37
C HIS A 26 -7.75 -19.28 -7.41
N ALA A 27 -7.70 -20.13 -8.44
CA ALA A 27 -6.76 -19.98 -9.54
C ALA A 27 -7.02 -18.68 -10.31
N LEU A 28 -8.28 -18.38 -10.62
CA LEU A 28 -8.67 -17.13 -11.27
C LEU A 28 -8.30 -15.90 -10.44
N LYS A 29 -8.52 -15.94 -9.11
CA LYS A 29 -8.07 -14.87 -8.20
C LYS A 29 -6.57 -14.63 -8.19
N THR A 30 -5.78 -15.66 -8.49
CA THR A 30 -4.31 -15.56 -8.56
C THR A 30 -3.88 -14.93 -9.90
N LEU A 31 -4.72 -15.08 -10.93
CA LEU A 31 -4.46 -14.65 -12.30
C LEU A 31 -5.09 -13.29 -12.64
N THR A 32 -5.67 -12.56 -11.69
CA THR A 32 -6.45 -11.32 -11.92
C THR A 32 -5.67 -10.18 -12.59
N ASN A 33 -4.34 -10.25 -12.61
CA ASN A 33 -3.49 -9.24 -13.23
C ASN A 33 -2.87 -9.69 -14.56
N ALA A 34 -3.24 -10.88 -15.05
CA ALA A 34 -2.68 -11.43 -16.29
C ALA A 34 -3.63 -11.16 -17.46
N ASP A 35 -3.12 -10.51 -18.51
CA ASP A 35 -3.89 -10.22 -19.72
C ASP A 35 -3.98 -11.46 -20.63
N TYR A 36 -5.21 -11.98 -20.79
CA TYR A 36 -5.48 -13.13 -21.65
C TYR A 36 -6.25 -12.74 -22.91
N LYS A 37 -5.60 -12.93 -24.08
CA LYS A 37 -6.24 -12.70 -25.39
C LYS A 37 -7.41 -13.64 -25.73
N ASN A 38 -7.51 -14.80 -25.05
CA ASN A 38 -8.61 -15.73 -25.25
C ASN A 38 -8.83 -16.63 -24.03
N ILE A 39 -10.08 -17.09 -23.86
CA ILE A 39 -10.49 -18.00 -22.80
C ILE A 39 -9.71 -19.33 -22.79
N THR A 40 -9.19 -19.75 -23.95
CA THR A 40 -8.42 -21.00 -24.04
C THR A 40 -7.03 -20.87 -23.40
N ARG A 41 -6.39 -19.70 -23.46
CA ARG A 41 -5.13 -19.43 -22.75
C ARG A 41 -5.37 -19.33 -21.25
N LEU A 42 -6.40 -18.60 -20.83
CA LEU A 42 -6.85 -18.55 -19.44
C LEU A 42 -7.09 -19.97 -18.89
N ALA A 43 -7.84 -20.80 -19.62
CA ALA A 43 -8.11 -22.17 -19.22
C ALA A 43 -6.86 -23.05 -19.13
N LYS A 44 -5.81 -22.79 -19.92
CA LYS A 44 -4.53 -23.52 -19.83
C LYS A 44 -3.79 -23.21 -18.54
N ASP A 45 -3.73 -21.94 -18.17
CA ASP A 45 -2.99 -21.53 -16.97
C ASP A 45 -3.79 -21.81 -15.69
N VAL A 46 -5.11 -21.63 -15.73
CA VAL A 46 -6.01 -22.11 -14.66
C VAL A 46 -5.87 -23.62 -14.46
N ALA A 47 -5.80 -24.42 -15.53
CA ALA A 47 -5.65 -25.87 -15.41
C ALA A 47 -4.34 -26.29 -14.72
N LYS A 48 -3.23 -25.57 -14.97
CA LYS A 48 -1.95 -25.81 -14.26
C LYS A 48 -2.10 -25.53 -12.77
N ILE A 49 -2.63 -24.35 -12.42
CA ILE A 49 -2.79 -23.94 -11.02
C ILE A 49 -3.75 -24.88 -10.27
N VAL A 50 -4.86 -25.26 -10.89
CA VAL A 50 -5.81 -26.21 -10.27
C VAL A 50 -5.16 -27.58 -10.07
N THR A 51 -4.30 -28.03 -11.00
CA THR A 51 -3.53 -29.27 -10.83
C THR A 51 -2.60 -29.17 -9.62
N GLU A 52 -1.94 -28.03 -9.41
CA GLU A 52 -1.11 -27.80 -8.24
C GLU A 52 -1.91 -27.75 -6.93
N PHE A 53 -3.10 -27.15 -6.94
CA PHE A 53 -3.99 -27.16 -5.77
C PHE A 53 -4.49 -28.56 -5.42
N GLU A 54 -4.94 -29.33 -6.41
CA GLU A 54 -5.33 -30.72 -6.21
C GLU A 54 -4.15 -31.58 -5.73
N ALA A 55 -2.93 -31.34 -6.22
CA ALA A 55 -1.72 -32.01 -5.75
C ALA A 55 -1.38 -31.68 -4.30
N LYS A 56 -1.47 -30.40 -3.90
CA LYS A 56 -1.24 -29.98 -2.52
C LYS A 56 -2.27 -30.57 -1.56
N GLU A 57 -3.56 -30.55 -1.95
CA GLU A 57 -4.63 -31.12 -1.13
C GLU A 57 -4.47 -32.64 -0.99
N PHE A 58 -4.12 -33.34 -2.06
CA PHE A 58 -3.89 -34.78 -2.03
C PHE A 58 -2.70 -35.19 -1.15
N VAL A 59 -1.59 -34.45 -1.23
CA VAL A 59 -0.41 -34.67 -0.35
C VAL A 59 -0.76 -34.41 1.12
N SER A 60 -1.66 -33.46 1.40
CA SER A 60 -2.08 -33.16 2.78
C SER A 60 -2.99 -34.24 3.39
N VAL A 61 -3.75 -34.97 2.55
CA VAL A 61 -4.72 -35.99 2.98
C VAL A 61 -4.13 -37.40 2.91
N ASN A 62 -3.27 -37.69 1.93
CA ASN A 62 -2.65 -38.98 1.73
C ASN A 62 -1.12 -38.80 1.71
N ALA A 63 -0.43 -39.35 2.71
CA ALA A 63 1.02 -39.29 2.85
C ALA A 63 1.77 -40.21 1.85
N GLY A 64 1.48 -40.11 0.56
CA GLY A 64 2.08 -40.95 -0.49
C GLY A 64 1.90 -40.38 -1.89
N ASP A 65 3.04 -40.30 -2.61
CA ASP A 65 3.28 -39.98 -4.02
C ASP A 65 2.23 -39.13 -4.77
N SER A 66 2.60 -37.86 -5.02
CA SER A 66 1.83 -36.93 -5.87
C SER A 66 1.68 -37.37 -7.33
N ASP A 67 2.44 -38.39 -7.76
CA ASP A 67 2.52 -38.88 -9.14
C ASP A 67 1.26 -39.61 -9.63
N MET A 68 0.31 -39.92 -8.73
CA MET A 68 -0.94 -40.61 -9.08
C MET A 68 -2.07 -39.67 -9.55
N LEU A 69 -1.91 -38.35 -9.40
CA LEU A 69 -2.94 -37.40 -9.81
C LEU A 69 -2.86 -37.11 -11.31
N LYS A 70 -3.96 -37.41 -12.02
CA LYS A 70 -4.09 -37.03 -13.41
C LYS A 70 -4.16 -35.51 -13.52
N PRO A 71 -3.26 -34.87 -14.29
CA PRO A 71 -3.26 -33.42 -14.42
C PRO A 71 -4.57 -32.95 -15.04
N MET A 72 -5.06 -31.81 -14.57
CA MET A 72 -6.25 -31.20 -15.13
C MET A 72 -5.95 -30.68 -16.53
N SER A 73 -6.78 -31.08 -17.49
CA SER A 73 -6.69 -30.55 -18.85
C SER A 73 -7.59 -29.33 -19.01
N HIS A 74 -7.07 -28.29 -19.65
CA HIS A 74 -7.86 -27.14 -20.10
C HIS A 74 -9.07 -27.53 -20.95
N VAL A 75 -8.99 -28.65 -21.69
CA VAL A 75 -10.12 -29.18 -22.47
C VAL A 75 -11.26 -29.63 -21.54
N THR A 76 -10.94 -30.18 -20.37
CA THR A 76 -11.93 -30.59 -19.37
C THR A 76 -12.65 -29.38 -18.77
N LEU A 77 -11.93 -28.29 -18.54
CA LEU A 77 -12.52 -27.03 -18.08
C LEU A 77 -13.48 -26.44 -19.11
N LEU A 78 -13.10 -26.45 -20.39
CA LEU A 78 -13.91 -25.90 -21.48
C LEU A 78 -15.09 -26.80 -21.88
N LYS A 79 -15.02 -28.12 -21.66
CA LYS A 79 -16.11 -29.06 -21.97
C LYS A 79 -17.19 -29.11 -20.90
N ASN A 80 -16.84 -28.89 -19.63
CA ASN A 80 -17.80 -28.92 -18.54
C ASN A 80 -18.51 -27.56 -18.45
N LYS A 81 -19.82 -27.55 -18.64
CA LYS A 81 -20.64 -26.33 -18.64
C LYS A 81 -20.44 -25.48 -17.38
N LYS A 82 -20.43 -26.10 -16.18
CA LYS A 82 -20.30 -25.36 -14.91
C LYS A 82 -18.92 -24.72 -14.74
N TYR A 83 -17.86 -25.39 -15.20
CA TYR A 83 -16.49 -24.85 -15.11
C TYR A 83 -16.28 -23.75 -16.14
N ARG A 84 -16.85 -23.93 -17.33
CA ARG A 84 -16.83 -22.95 -18.41
C ARG A 84 -17.59 -21.67 -18.03
N GLU A 85 -18.77 -21.78 -17.40
CA GLU A 85 -19.53 -20.62 -16.91
C GLU A 85 -18.70 -19.75 -15.95
N VAL A 86 -17.92 -20.38 -15.05
CA VAL A 86 -17.04 -19.64 -14.10
C VAL A 86 -15.88 -18.97 -14.83
N LEU A 87 -15.30 -19.63 -15.85
CA LEU A 87 -14.24 -19.05 -16.67
C LEU A 87 -14.74 -17.91 -17.55
N GLU A 88 -15.92 -18.05 -18.16
CA GLU A 88 -16.56 -17.04 -18.99
C GLU A 88 -16.93 -15.81 -18.16
N GLN A 89 -17.50 -16.00 -16.96
CA GLN A 89 -17.76 -14.88 -16.06
C GLN A 89 -16.48 -14.09 -15.74
N ALA A 90 -15.39 -14.76 -15.38
CA ALA A 90 -14.13 -14.07 -15.09
C ALA A 90 -13.48 -13.42 -16.31
N PHE A 91 -13.66 -14.01 -17.50
CA PHE A 91 -13.14 -13.48 -18.76
C PHE A 91 -13.97 -12.29 -19.26
N ASP A 92 -15.30 -12.34 -19.13
CA ASP A 92 -16.21 -11.26 -19.51
C ASP A 92 -15.98 -10.01 -18.63
N PHE A 93 -15.64 -10.22 -17.35
CA PHE A 93 -15.17 -9.15 -16.44
C PHE A 93 -13.90 -8.45 -16.92
N GLU A 94 -13.05 -9.06 -17.74
CA GLU A 94 -11.86 -8.40 -18.32
C GLU A 94 -12.18 -7.66 -19.62
N THR A 95 -13.16 -8.12 -20.41
CA THR A 95 -13.55 -7.45 -21.67
C THR A 95 -14.35 -6.16 -21.49
N ASP A 96 -15.11 -6.03 -20.39
CA ASP A 96 -15.86 -4.81 -20.07
C ASP A 96 -15.03 -3.77 -19.28
N VAL A 97 -13.80 -4.12 -18.89
CA VAL A 97 -12.85 -3.13 -18.38
C VAL A 97 -12.14 -2.54 -19.59
N GLU A 98 -12.84 -1.63 -20.27
CA GLU A 98 -12.17 -0.43 -20.78
C GLU A 98 -11.52 0.24 -19.57
N CYS A 99 -10.34 -0.25 -19.19
CA CYS A 99 -9.42 0.49 -18.36
C CYS A 99 -9.12 1.71 -19.21
N SER A 100 -9.83 2.81 -18.94
CA SER A 100 -9.39 4.10 -19.41
C SER A 100 -7.98 4.25 -18.85
N ASN A 101 -6.98 4.01 -19.70
CA ASN A 101 -5.57 4.26 -19.40
C ASN A 101 -5.29 5.76 -19.29
N THR A 102 -6.31 6.54 -18.95
CA THR A 102 -6.22 7.91 -18.48
C THR A 102 -6.10 7.84 -16.96
N VAL A 103 -4.93 7.39 -16.48
CA VAL A 103 -4.56 7.64 -15.08
C VAL A 103 -4.71 9.13 -14.87
N SER A 104 -5.61 9.51 -13.95
CA SER A 104 -5.81 10.92 -13.64
C SER A 104 -4.48 11.50 -13.20
N VAL A 105 -4.14 12.71 -13.65
CA VAL A 105 -2.90 13.39 -13.23
C VAL A 105 -2.78 13.41 -11.70
N ALA A 106 -3.92 13.58 -11.01
CA ALA A 106 -3.99 13.52 -9.55
C ALA A 106 -3.65 12.14 -8.96
N GLU A 107 -4.02 11.04 -9.63
CA GLU A 107 -3.69 9.68 -9.19
C GLU A 107 -2.21 9.37 -9.41
N TYR A 108 -1.64 9.84 -10.52
CA TYR A 108 -0.20 9.72 -10.78
C TYR A 108 0.62 10.52 -9.76
N GLU A 109 0.21 11.75 -9.44
CA GLU A 109 0.86 12.55 -8.41
C GLU A 109 0.72 11.93 -7.02
N ALA A 110 -0.47 11.46 -6.64
CA ALA A 110 -0.68 10.75 -5.38
C ALA A 110 0.21 9.50 -5.27
N LEU A 111 0.36 8.75 -6.36
CA LEU A 111 1.24 7.59 -6.41
C LEU A 111 2.72 8.00 -6.29
N LYS A 112 3.15 9.06 -6.98
CA LYS A 112 4.50 9.62 -6.89
C LYS A 112 4.85 10.02 -5.46
N TYR A 113 3.96 10.73 -4.76
CA TYR A 113 4.16 11.09 -3.36
C TYR A 113 4.22 9.86 -2.45
N ARG A 114 3.38 8.85 -2.72
CA ARG A 114 3.39 7.60 -1.95
C ARG A 114 4.70 6.82 -2.17
N CYS A 115 5.22 6.77 -3.39
CA CYS A 115 6.52 6.18 -3.70
C CYS A 115 7.65 6.91 -2.97
N ALA A 116 7.70 8.24 -3.04
CA ALA A 116 8.69 9.04 -2.33
C ALA A 116 8.61 8.83 -0.79
N GLY A 117 7.40 8.76 -0.25
CA GLY A 117 7.19 8.47 1.17
C GLY A 117 7.64 7.06 1.59
N LEU A 118 7.47 6.06 0.72
CA LEU A 118 7.97 4.71 0.95
C LEU A 118 9.50 4.64 0.85
N GLU A 119 10.10 5.32 -0.13
CA GLU A 119 11.56 5.42 -0.27
C GLU A 119 12.20 6.08 0.96
N SER A 120 11.60 7.16 1.48
CA SER A 120 12.05 7.81 2.71
C SER A 120 11.97 6.87 3.92
N LYS A 121 10.88 6.09 4.05
CA LYS A 121 10.75 5.08 5.11
C LYS A 121 11.80 3.98 5.00
N ILE A 122 12.11 3.53 3.78
CA ILE A 122 13.15 2.54 3.53
C ILE A 122 14.51 3.12 3.94
N ALA A 123 14.85 4.33 3.51
CA ALA A 123 16.11 4.98 3.88
C ALA A 123 16.26 5.13 5.40
N LEU A 124 15.17 5.51 6.10
CA LEU A 124 15.15 5.60 7.55
C LEU A 124 15.34 4.22 8.20
N LEU A 125 14.63 3.19 7.73
CA LEU A 125 14.80 1.83 8.24
C LEU A 125 16.22 1.31 8.02
N GLU A 126 16.81 1.50 6.84
CA GLU A 126 18.20 1.16 6.55
C GLU A 126 19.18 1.90 7.47
N GLN A 127 18.91 3.16 7.77
CA GLN A 127 19.70 3.92 8.73
C GLN A 127 19.52 3.39 10.16
N THR A 128 18.30 3.01 10.57
CA THR A 128 18.06 2.40 11.88
C THR A 128 18.77 1.07 12.03
N ILE A 129 18.76 0.24 10.99
CA ILE A 129 19.46 -1.05 10.98
C ILE A 129 20.95 -0.81 11.11
N ARG A 130 21.53 0.11 10.31
CA ARG A 130 22.95 0.48 10.43
C ARG A 130 23.32 0.99 11.83
N ASN A 131 22.46 1.80 12.45
CA ASN A 131 22.70 2.31 13.81
C ASN A 131 22.62 1.19 14.85
N LEU A 132 21.65 0.27 14.72
CA LEU A 132 21.52 -0.91 15.57
C LEU A 132 22.73 -1.85 15.43
N ASP A 133 23.16 -2.11 14.20
CA ASP A 133 24.34 -2.94 13.89
C ASP A 133 25.63 -2.31 14.43
N ALA A 134 25.73 -0.98 14.44
CA ALA A 134 26.84 -0.23 15.03
C ALA A 134 26.80 -0.18 16.58
N GLY A 135 25.81 -0.81 17.23
CA GLY A 135 25.66 -0.79 18.69
C GLY A 135 25.19 0.56 19.25
N VAL A 136 24.77 1.49 18.38
CA VAL A 136 24.11 2.74 18.76
C VAL A 136 22.63 2.42 18.96
N GLY A 137 22.31 1.92 20.15
CA GLY A 137 20.99 1.41 20.48
C GLY A 137 19.86 2.40 20.17
N GLY A 138 19.09 2.08 19.13
CA GLY A 138 17.71 2.49 18.88
C GLY A 138 17.47 3.99 18.66
N LEU A 139 16.41 4.30 17.90
CA LEU A 139 15.74 5.61 17.91
C LEU A 139 15.05 5.88 19.26
N GLY A 140 15.72 5.57 20.38
CA GLY A 140 15.45 6.26 21.62
C GLY A 140 15.88 7.69 21.38
N TYR A 141 14.89 8.57 21.28
CA TYR A 141 15.01 9.96 21.68
C TYR A 141 15.64 9.97 23.08
N ARG A 142 16.97 9.88 23.13
CA ARG A 142 17.74 10.23 24.30
C ARG A 142 17.59 11.74 24.38
N VAL A 143 16.56 12.17 25.12
CA VAL A 143 16.79 13.22 26.11
C VAL A 143 17.91 12.65 26.97
N ALA A 144 19.13 12.85 26.52
CA ALA A 144 20.26 12.71 27.38
C ALA A 144 20.02 13.80 28.43
N GLU A 145 19.66 13.39 29.63
CA GLU A 145 19.99 14.13 30.83
C GLU A 145 21.52 14.21 30.92
N THR A 146 22.15 14.92 29.99
CA THR A 146 23.43 15.56 30.18
C THR A 146 23.10 16.93 30.72
N ALA A 147 22.71 16.93 32.00
CA ALA A 147 22.82 18.11 32.82
C ALA A 147 24.24 18.66 32.65
N ASN A 148 24.31 19.90 32.14
CA ASN A 148 25.44 20.82 32.17
C ASN A 148 26.41 20.99 30.99
N ASP A 149 26.13 20.52 29.75
CA ASP A 149 27.00 20.91 28.61
C ASP A 149 26.31 21.10 27.22
N GLY A 150 24.98 21.00 27.13
CA GLY A 150 24.28 20.82 25.83
C GLY A 150 23.51 22.01 25.24
N VAL A 151 23.57 23.22 25.80
CA VAL A 151 22.64 24.30 25.41
C VAL A 151 22.93 24.89 24.01
N GLU A 152 24.14 24.71 23.47
CA GLU A 152 24.48 25.22 22.13
C GLU A 152 24.13 24.24 20.99
N GLY A 153 24.18 22.93 21.25
CA GLY A 153 23.86 21.90 20.24
C GLY A 153 22.38 21.85 19.89
N ASP A 154 21.51 21.79 20.91
CA ASP A 154 20.06 21.71 20.74
C ASP A 154 19.47 22.93 20.02
N SER A 155 20.10 24.11 20.20
CA SER A 155 19.67 25.34 19.51
C SER A 155 20.13 25.38 18.04
N SER A 156 21.22 24.69 17.69
CA SER A 156 21.69 24.57 16.31
C SER A 156 20.81 23.63 15.51
N ASP A 157 20.47 22.47 16.08
CA ASP A 157 19.61 21.47 15.43
C ASP A 157 18.17 21.99 15.24
N ALA A 158 17.62 22.68 16.26
CA ALA A 158 16.32 23.33 16.13
C ALA A 158 16.32 24.43 15.05
N ALA A 159 17.44 25.14 14.88
CA ALA A 159 17.55 26.15 13.84
C ALA A 159 17.68 25.54 12.44
N PHE A 160 18.45 24.44 12.30
CA PHE A 160 18.51 23.68 11.06
C PHE A 160 17.13 23.15 10.63
N LEU A 161 16.34 22.63 11.58
CA LEU A 161 14.98 22.18 11.30
C LEU A 161 14.06 23.32 10.86
N LEU A 162 14.18 24.51 11.45
CA LEU A 162 13.44 25.69 11.02
C LEU A 162 13.86 26.16 9.63
N ASP A 163 15.16 26.19 9.35
CA ASP A 163 15.71 26.57 8.05
C ASP A 163 15.22 25.58 6.95
N LEU A 164 15.22 24.27 7.24
CA LEU A 164 14.67 23.23 6.35
C LEU A 164 13.15 23.38 6.12
N LEU A 165 12.39 23.74 7.15
CA LEU A 165 10.95 23.99 7.03
C LEU A 165 10.67 25.23 6.16
N ASP A 166 11.49 26.28 6.28
CA ASP A 166 11.39 27.47 5.43
C ASP A 166 11.71 27.14 3.96
N ASP A 167 12.75 26.34 3.71
CA ASP A 167 13.11 25.87 2.36
C ASP A 167 11.96 25.05 1.74
N LEU A 168 11.41 24.10 2.50
CA LEU A 168 10.30 23.26 2.06
C LEU A 168 9.02 24.09 1.82
N LYS A 169 8.74 25.09 2.66
CA LYS A 169 7.63 26.03 2.45
C LYS A 169 7.85 26.87 1.19
N GLY A 170 9.09 27.30 0.92
CA GLY A 170 9.45 28.02 -0.30
C GLY A 170 9.23 27.19 -1.56
N GLU A 171 9.64 25.92 -1.55
CA GLU A 171 9.42 25.01 -2.68
C GLU A 171 7.94 24.67 -2.88
N LEU A 172 7.16 24.57 -1.79
CA LEU A 172 5.75 24.19 -1.82
C LEU A 172 4.78 25.39 -1.78
N HIS A 173 5.22 26.59 -2.15
CA HIS A 173 4.40 27.81 -2.06
C HIS A 173 3.06 27.72 -2.82
N ASP A 174 2.99 26.95 -3.91
CA ASP A 174 1.76 26.71 -4.67
C ASP A 174 0.81 25.70 -4.01
N ALA A 175 1.33 24.84 -3.13
CA ALA A 175 0.60 23.74 -2.49
C ALA A 175 0.20 24.05 -1.03
N ILE A 176 0.87 25.01 -0.39
CA ILE A 176 0.68 25.35 1.01
C ILE A 176 0.31 26.82 1.14
N GLU A 177 -0.88 27.09 1.68
CA GLU A 177 -1.43 28.43 1.86
C GLU A 177 -1.51 28.75 3.36
N THR A 178 -1.09 29.94 3.77
CA THR A 178 -1.26 30.42 5.15
C THR A 178 -2.38 31.44 5.17
N ILE A 179 -3.42 31.20 5.98
CA ILE A 179 -4.59 32.08 6.10
C ILE A 179 -4.54 32.76 7.46
N LEU A 180 -4.53 34.09 7.44
CA LEU A 180 -4.47 34.90 8.65
C LEU A 180 -5.88 35.14 9.24
N PRO A 181 -5.98 35.47 10.55
CA PRO A 181 -7.23 35.89 11.15
C PRO A 181 -7.82 37.09 10.39
N GLY A 182 -9.03 36.93 9.86
CA GLY A 182 -9.69 37.95 9.02
C GLY A 182 -9.55 37.77 7.51
N GLU A 183 -8.73 36.82 7.04
CA GLU A 183 -8.63 36.41 5.63
C GLU A 183 -9.43 35.13 5.33
N GLU A 184 -10.29 34.73 6.26
CA GLU A 184 -11.13 33.55 6.18
C GLU A 184 -12.11 33.62 4.99
N ASN A 185 -12.31 32.49 4.32
CA ASN A 185 -13.23 32.39 3.18
C ASN A 185 -14.15 31.18 3.32
N THR A 186 -15.13 31.05 2.42
CA THR A 186 -16.13 29.96 2.47
C THR A 186 -15.51 28.56 2.37
N TYR A 187 -14.34 28.43 1.75
CA TYR A 187 -13.62 27.17 1.57
C TYR A 187 -12.62 26.88 2.72
N ARG A 188 -12.23 27.90 3.47
CA ARG A 188 -11.21 27.88 4.51
C ARG A 188 -11.70 28.72 5.70
N PRO A 189 -12.54 28.14 6.56
CA PRO A 189 -13.30 28.88 7.57
C PRO A 189 -12.51 29.17 8.86
N GLN A 190 -11.27 28.71 8.97
CA GLN A 190 -10.44 28.89 10.17
C GLN A 190 -9.06 29.42 9.78
N PRO A 191 -8.44 30.28 10.60
CA PRO A 191 -7.10 30.78 10.34
C PRO A 191 -6.07 29.68 10.67
N GLY A 192 -5.05 29.53 9.81
CA GLY A 192 -4.08 28.47 9.93
C GLY A 192 -3.32 28.18 8.65
N LEU A 193 -2.47 27.16 8.70
CA LEU A 193 -1.71 26.65 7.58
C LEU A 193 -2.50 25.54 6.89
N TYR A 194 -2.76 25.70 5.61
CA TYR A 194 -3.50 24.75 4.81
C TYR A 194 -2.62 24.09 3.76
N GLY A 195 -2.76 22.79 3.62
CA GLY A 195 -2.26 22.05 2.48
C GLY A 195 -3.36 21.81 1.44
N PRO A 196 -3.08 21.01 0.40
CA PRO A 196 -4.02 20.74 -0.68
C PRO A 196 -5.31 20.08 -0.21
N PHE A 197 -5.23 19.25 0.84
CA PHE A 197 -6.36 18.44 1.30
C PHE A 197 -7.04 18.98 2.56
N ASN A 198 -6.27 19.55 3.50
CA ASN A 198 -6.81 19.98 4.79
C ASN A 198 -5.89 20.98 5.51
N MET A 199 -6.37 21.54 6.61
CA MET A 199 -5.56 22.33 7.54
C MET A 199 -4.46 21.44 8.15
N ILE A 200 -3.21 21.88 8.03
CA ILE A 200 -2.02 21.24 8.59
C ILE A 200 -1.85 21.65 10.05
N ARG A 201 -2.00 22.96 10.33
CA ARG A 201 -1.86 23.56 11.67
C ARG A 201 -2.81 24.74 11.83
N ASN A 202 -3.28 24.96 13.05
CA ASN A 202 -4.11 26.13 13.37
C ASN A 202 -3.23 27.38 13.56
N TYR A 203 -3.85 28.56 13.62
CA TYR A 203 -3.12 29.81 13.80
C TYR A 203 -2.38 29.91 15.15
N GLU A 204 -2.95 29.39 16.24
CA GLU A 204 -2.31 29.39 17.57
C GLU A 204 -1.01 28.59 17.59
N GLU A 205 -0.97 27.45 16.90
CA GLU A 205 0.22 26.61 16.74
C GLU A 205 1.28 27.31 15.87
N LEU A 206 0.86 28.07 14.86
CA LEU A 206 1.77 28.89 14.05
C LEU A 206 2.38 30.04 14.88
N GLU A 207 1.59 30.68 15.73
CA GLU A 207 2.08 31.71 16.65
C GLU A 207 3.08 31.11 17.64
N HIS A 208 2.79 29.92 18.19
CA HIS A 208 3.73 29.23 19.06
C HIS A 208 5.03 28.86 18.33
N LEU A 209 4.96 28.44 17.07
CA LEU A 209 6.14 28.19 16.23
C LEU A 209 6.94 29.48 16.00
N GLN A 210 6.27 30.60 15.74
CA GLN A 210 6.91 31.91 15.62
C GLN A 210 7.62 32.32 16.93
N MET A 211 7.01 32.09 18.09
CA MET A 211 7.66 32.35 19.38
C MET A 211 8.91 31.47 19.60
N ILE A 212 8.90 30.22 19.11
CA ILE A 212 10.09 29.35 19.14
C ILE A 212 11.18 29.92 18.22
N ARG A 213 10.81 30.35 17.01
CA ARG A 213 11.71 30.98 16.04
C ARG A 213 12.38 32.22 16.63
N ASP A 214 11.61 33.16 17.15
CA ASP A 214 12.11 34.41 17.72
C ASP A 214 13.11 34.15 18.86
N ARG A 215 12.79 33.18 19.72
CA ARG A 215 13.66 32.74 20.83
C ARG A 215 14.97 32.11 20.35
N ILE A 216 14.97 31.37 19.25
CA ILE A 216 16.18 30.79 18.65
C ILE A 216 17.00 31.88 17.95
N GLU A 217 16.35 32.82 17.25
CA GLU A 217 17.02 33.95 16.62
C GLU A 217 17.68 34.87 17.65
N ASP A 218 17.01 35.16 18.77
CA ASP A 218 17.57 35.93 19.88
C ASP A 218 18.80 35.25 20.50
N ARG A 219 18.77 33.92 20.60
CA ARG A 219 19.94 33.14 21.04
C ARG A 219 21.07 33.19 20.01
N ARG A 220 20.77 33.07 18.71
CA ARG A 220 21.74 33.23 17.61
C ARG A 220 22.37 34.63 17.62
N ARG A 221 21.59 35.69 17.84
CA ARG A 221 22.09 37.08 17.95
C ARG A 221 23.01 37.24 19.16
N LYS A 222 22.62 36.73 20.33
CA LYS A 222 23.45 36.76 21.54
C LYS A 222 24.76 35.98 21.36
N ALA A 223 24.72 34.81 20.72
CA ALA A 223 25.91 34.01 20.43
C ALA A 223 26.88 34.69 19.44
N LYS A 224 26.36 35.46 18.47
CA LYS A 224 27.19 36.25 17.54
C LYS A 224 27.86 37.47 18.19
N VAL A 225 27.29 38.03 19.27
CA VAL A 225 27.85 39.19 19.99
C VAL A 225 28.94 38.79 20.99
N LEU A 226 29.01 37.50 21.35
CA LEU A 226 30.00 36.93 22.28
C LEU A 226 31.27 36.38 21.59
N ARG A 227 31.37 36.45 20.26
CA ARG A 227 32.57 36.13 19.47
C ARG A 227 33.18 37.41 18.91
#